data_AF-A0A8J2SEG1-F1
#
_entry.id   AF-A0A8J2SEG1-F1
#
_cell.length_a   1.000
_cell.length_b   1.000
_cell.length_c   1.000
_cell.angle_alpha   90.00
_cell.angle_beta   90.00
_cell.angle_gamma   90.00
#
_symmetry.space_group_name_H-M   'P 1'
#
loop_
_entity.id
_entity.type
_entity.pdbx_description
1 polymer ?
#
loop_
_entity_poly.entity_id
_entity_poly.type
_entity_poly.pdbx_seq_one_letter_code
_entity_poly.pdbx_strand_id
1 'polypeptide(L)'
;MFARFAYVEDRPEDAADDADGDASAASEEPEVARDEIIIQESSPDNDAPAAATSSFFASEPAPPPHDDAPADDAPADDAPAAAPPAKRHKPLPLMGAGERDGPGTIGHETRPEVLINTWQSMAAGASSPANRRFIIVCGVILSSQTLTGTACKAIKALRDAARADGADDLDPAWLSAKEGVADVISMVNFRNNKAKFLVAFATSVKRCRGRVAESTEGYLGYKGVGKELAGLLRLVNTAPLAEEWCQKEINNTS
;
A
#
# COMPACT_ATOMS: atom_id res chain seq x y z
N MET A 1 -10.39 10.69 16.92
CA MET A 1 -9.30 10.78 17.91
C MET A 1 -9.22 9.46 18.66
N PHE A 2 -8.54 8.44 18.11
CA PHE A 2 -8.22 7.12 18.69
C PHE A 2 -7.19 6.49 17.72
N ALA A 3 -6.12 5.77 18.06
CA ALA A 3 -5.43 5.47 19.31
C ALA A 3 -3.96 5.17 18.96
N ARG A 4 -3.05 5.47 19.89
CA ARG A 4 -1.60 5.20 19.88
C ARG A 4 -1.32 3.69 19.79
N PHE A 5 -0.41 3.28 18.91
CA PHE A 5 0.36 2.04 19.09
C PHE A 5 1.75 2.41 19.62
N ALA A 6 1.86 2.41 20.94
CA ALA A 6 3.12 2.25 21.64
C ALA A 6 3.07 0.86 22.28
N TYR A 7 4.02 0.00 21.91
CA TYR A 7 4.44 -1.08 22.80
C TYR A 7 5.94 -1.22 22.67
N VAL A 8 6.59 -0.79 23.76
CA VAL A 8 7.96 -1.07 24.14
C VAL A 8 7.86 -2.35 24.96
N GLU A 9 8.61 -3.37 24.60
CA GLU A 9 8.85 -4.52 25.47
C GLU A 9 10.33 -4.55 25.82
N ASP A 10 10.59 -4.12 27.06
CA ASP A 10 11.76 -4.45 27.86
C ASP A 10 11.89 -5.97 28.00
N ARG A 11 13.12 -6.50 27.82
CA ARG A 11 13.73 -7.52 28.70
C ARG A 11 15.14 -7.94 28.25
N PRO A 12 15.97 -8.52 29.15
CA PRO A 12 16.72 -7.86 30.21
C PRO A 12 18.24 -8.00 30.01
N GLU A 13 18.99 -7.13 30.68
CA GLU A 13 20.42 -7.30 30.98
C GLU A 13 20.62 -8.42 32.02
N ASP A 14 21.60 -9.30 31.79
CA ASP A 14 22.40 -10.07 32.76
C ASP A 14 23.55 -10.70 31.94
N ALA A 15 24.76 -10.14 31.93
CA ALA A 15 25.84 -10.21 32.94
C ALA A 15 26.83 -11.39 32.78
N ALA A 16 28.09 -11.01 32.48
CA ALA A 16 29.38 -11.66 32.80
C ALA A 16 29.75 -12.99 32.07
N ASP A 17 31.01 -13.32 31.73
CA ASP A 17 32.33 -12.76 32.06
C ASP A 17 33.39 -13.27 31.05
N ASP A 18 34.43 -12.44 30.87
CA ASP A 18 35.86 -12.71 30.64
C ASP A 18 36.39 -13.79 29.66
N ALA A 19 37.18 -13.32 28.68
CA ALA A 19 38.55 -13.82 28.47
C ALA A 19 39.40 -12.85 27.63
N ASP A 20 40.53 -12.46 28.22
CA ASP A 20 41.60 -11.61 27.71
C ASP A 20 42.17 -12.00 26.33
N GLY A 21 42.64 -11.00 25.58
CA GLY A 21 43.35 -11.18 24.32
C GLY A 21 44.04 -9.91 23.82
N ASP A 22 45.09 -9.52 24.53
CA ASP A 22 46.09 -8.50 24.20
C ASP A 22 46.67 -8.65 22.78
N ALA A 23 46.59 -7.59 21.97
CA ALA A 23 47.59 -7.28 20.94
C ALA A 23 47.49 -5.80 20.50
N SER A 24 48.37 -5.01 21.11
CA SER A 24 48.89 -3.69 20.71
C SER A 24 49.06 -3.45 19.19
N ALA A 25 48.67 -2.26 18.69
CA ALA A 25 49.60 -1.20 18.29
C ALA A 25 48.98 -0.16 17.33
N ALA A 26 48.99 1.11 17.78
CA ALA A 26 49.33 2.35 17.09
C ALA A 26 49.12 2.47 15.56
N SER A 27 48.36 3.49 15.13
CA SER A 27 48.92 4.76 14.64
C SER A 27 47.94 5.57 13.79
N GLU A 28 47.87 6.87 14.13
CA GLU A 28 47.79 8.03 13.22
C GLU A 28 46.46 8.37 12.53
N GLU A 29 45.73 9.29 13.16
CA GLU A 29 45.05 10.40 12.47
C GLU A 29 46.08 11.25 11.72
N PRO A 30 45.67 11.93 10.63
CA PRO A 30 45.48 13.36 10.83
C PRO A 30 44.24 13.96 10.17
N GLU A 31 43.73 14.95 10.88
CA GLU A 31 42.84 16.02 10.43
C GLU A 31 43.22 16.60 9.08
N VAL A 32 42.22 16.86 8.22
CA VAL A 32 42.27 18.01 7.31
C VAL A 32 40.91 18.69 7.29
N ALA A 33 40.84 19.81 8.00
CA ALA A 33 39.81 20.84 7.91
C ALA A 33 39.70 21.38 6.48
N ARG A 34 38.46 21.58 5.98
CA ARG A 34 38.16 22.59 4.95
C ARG A 34 36.73 23.14 5.11
N ASP A 35 36.71 24.35 5.64
CA ASP A 35 35.95 25.54 5.25
C ASP A 35 34.43 25.50 5.13
N GLU A 36 33.85 26.18 6.12
CA GLU A 36 32.58 26.89 6.11
C GLU A 36 32.32 27.67 4.81
N ILE A 37 31.11 27.54 4.27
CA ILE A 37 30.48 28.62 3.50
C ILE A 37 29.11 28.90 4.15
N ILE A 38 29.08 29.99 4.92
CA ILE A 38 27.88 30.69 5.40
C ILE A 38 27.66 31.89 4.47
N ILE A 39 26.64 31.85 3.63
CA ILE A 39 25.99 33.03 3.01
C ILE A 39 24.55 32.57 2.64
N GLN A 40 23.43 33.23 2.90
CA GLN A 40 23.05 34.33 3.77
C GLN A 40 21.52 34.39 3.66
N GLU A 41 20.86 34.55 4.79
CA GLU A 41 19.42 34.73 4.94
C GLU A 41 18.95 36.00 4.23
N SER A 42 17.86 35.92 3.45
CA SER A 42 17.00 37.08 3.16
C SER A 42 15.62 36.61 2.67
N SER A 43 14.66 36.62 3.59
CA SER A 43 13.27 37.03 3.32
C SER A 43 13.11 38.41 3.97
N PRO A 44 12.25 39.33 3.45
CA PRO A 44 10.84 39.25 3.86
C PRO A 44 9.79 39.79 2.86
N ASP A 45 8.55 39.41 3.17
CA ASP A 45 7.26 40.12 3.04
C ASP A 45 6.80 40.74 1.71
N ASN A 46 5.60 40.33 1.27
CA ASN A 46 4.49 41.30 1.16
C ASN A 46 3.09 40.65 1.00
N ASP A 47 2.22 41.07 1.91
CA ASP A 47 0.81 41.45 1.75
C ASP A 47 -0.22 40.45 1.18
N ALA A 48 -1.01 39.90 2.11
CA ALA A 48 -2.47 39.86 1.97
C ALA A 48 -3.02 41.29 2.23
N PRO A 49 -4.20 41.66 1.69
CA PRO A 49 -5.36 41.55 2.57
C PRO A 49 -6.73 41.28 1.90
N ALA A 50 -7.61 40.73 2.75
CA ALA A 50 -9.02 41.08 2.98
C ALA A 50 -10.12 40.76 1.94
N ALA A 51 -10.98 39.82 2.38
CA ALA A 51 -12.41 39.98 2.66
C ALA A 51 -13.39 40.42 1.54
N ALA A 52 -14.38 39.57 1.29
CA ALA A 52 -15.76 40.01 1.06
C ALA A 52 -16.75 38.97 1.61
N THR A 53 -17.40 39.36 2.70
CA THR A 53 -18.66 38.84 3.24
C THR A 53 -19.87 39.37 2.46
N SER A 54 -20.85 38.53 2.13
CA SER A 54 -22.30 38.81 2.09
C SER A 54 -22.98 37.52 1.62
N SER A 55 -23.83 36.82 2.38
CA SER A 55 -25.15 37.15 2.93
C SER A 55 -26.17 37.54 1.86
N PHE A 56 -27.07 36.61 1.51
CA PHE A 56 -28.44 36.87 1.04
C PHE A 56 -29.23 35.54 1.05
N PHE A 57 -30.00 35.23 2.10
CA PHE A 57 -31.47 35.36 2.19
C PHE A 57 -32.23 34.76 0.98
N ALA A 58 -32.86 33.60 1.20
CA ALA A 58 -34.33 33.39 1.25
C ALA A 58 -34.93 33.13 -0.16
N SER A 59 -35.91 32.25 -0.39
CA SER A 59 -37.02 31.81 0.44
C SER A 59 -37.52 30.42 0.02
N GLU A 60 -37.93 29.65 1.03
CA GLU A 60 -38.97 28.62 0.96
C GLU A 60 -40.34 29.25 0.64
N PRO A 61 -41.26 28.50 0.00
CA PRO A 61 -42.65 28.65 0.39
C PRO A 61 -43.30 27.31 0.77
N ALA A 62 -43.95 27.37 1.93
CA ALA A 62 -44.76 26.37 2.62
C ALA A 62 -46.06 26.01 1.85
N PRO A 63 -46.80 24.96 2.28
CA PRO A 63 -47.87 24.29 1.53
C PRO A 63 -49.27 24.87 1.84
N PRO A 64 -50.30 24.53 1.05
CA PRO A 64 -51.68 24.74 1.47
C PRO A 64 -52.29 23.52 2.22
N PRO A 65 -53.32 23.74 3.07
CA PRO A 65 -53.76 22.81 4.14
C PRO A 65 -55.16 22.18 3.91
N HIS A 66 -55.44 21.07 4.64
CA HIS A 66 -56.72 20.58 5.24
C HIS A 66 -58.00 20.50 4.35
N ASP A 67 -58.99 19.61 4.52
CA ASP A 67 -59.43 18.71 5.59
C ASP A 67 -60.53 17.75 5.03
N ASP A 68 -61.02 16.84 5.88
CA ASP A 68 -62.31 16.12 5.85
C ASP A 68 -62.37 14.66 5.36
N ALA A 69 -62.25 13.75 6.34
CA ALA A 69 -63.01 12.49 6.45
C ALA A 69 -64.42 12.79 7.06
N PRO A 70 -65.35 11.85 7.34
CA PRO A 70 -65.35 10.37 7.15
C PRO A 70 -66.67 9.80 6.59
N ALA A 71 -66.72 8.49 6.27
CA ALA A 71 -67.78 7.56 6.72
C ALA A 71 -67.59 6.14 6.15
N ASP A 72 -67.85 5.16 7.01
CA ASP A 72 -67.77 3.72 6.87
C ASP A 72 -68.63 3.10 5.75
N ASP A 73 -68.09 2.07 5.08
CA ASP A 73 -68.73 0.75 4.93
C ASP A 73 -67.75 -0.23 4.24
N ALA A 74 -67.36 -1.28 4.96
CA ALA A 74 -66.78 -2.50 4.38
C ALA A 74 -67.94 -3.47 4.01
N PRO A 75 -67.74 -4.60 3.30
CA PRO A 75 -66.51 -5.17 2.74
C PRO A 75 -66.67 -5.64 1.28
N ALA A 76 -65.57 -5.65 0.52
CA ALA A 76 -65.45 -6.53 -0.65
C ALA A 76 -63.99 -6.93 -0.84
N ASP A 77 -63.78 -8.22 -0.61
CA ASP A 77 -62.66 -9.07 -0.98
C ASP A 77 -62.19 -8.77 -2.41
N ASP A 78 -61.01 -8.15 -2.57
CA ASP A 78 -60.19 -8.31 -3.77
C ASP A 78 -58.75 -7.87 -3.47
N ALA A 79 -57.98 -8.76 -2.85
CA ALA A 79 -56.54 -8.58 -2.72
C ALA A 79 -55.91 -8.58 -4.13
N PRO A 80 -55.15 -7.56 -4.54
CA PRO A 80 -54.48 -7.61 -5.82
C PRO A 80 -53.44 -8.73 -5.76
N ALA A 81 -53.62 -9.72 -6.63
CA ALA A 81 -52.73 -10.86 -6.79
C ALA A 81 -51.27 -10.40 -6.85
N ALA A 82 -50.45 -10.90 -5.92
CA ALA A 82 -49.02 -10.62 -5.85
C ALA A 82 -48.39 -10.91 -7.22
N ALA A 83 -47.76 -9.88 -7.81
CA ALA A 83 -46.99 -10.01 -9.03
C ALA A 83 -45.96 -11.15 -8.87
N PRO A 84 -45.80 -12.03 -9.88
CA PRO A 84 -44.83 -13.11 -9.79
C PRO A 84 -43.43 -12.52 -9.59
N PRO A 85 -42.58 -13.10 -8.74
CA PRO A 85 -41.25 -12.58 -8.48
C PRO A 85 -40.50 -12.49 -9.81
N ALA A 86 -40.04 -11.28 -10.16
CA ALA A 86 -39.20 -11.04 -11.31
C ALA A 86 -38.06 -12.06 -11.30
N LYS A 87 -38.00 -12.90 -12.33
CA LYS A 87 -36.90 -13.85 -12.53
C LYS A 87 -35.62 -13.03 -12.51
N ARG A 88 -34.88 -13.12 -11.40
CA ARG A 88 -33.53 -12.58 -11.31
C ARG A 88 -32.75 -13.21 -12.45
N HIS A 89 -32.48 -12.41 -13.49
CA HIS A 89 -31.56 -12.81 -14.53
C HIS A 89 -30.24 -13.14 -13.83
N LYS A 90 -29.84 -14.41 -13.87
CA LYS A 90 -28.44 -14.77 -13.58
C LYS A 90 -27.60 -13.88 -14.51
N PRO A 91 -26.62 -13.13 -13.99
CA PRO A 91 -25.73 -12.38 -14.87
C PRO A 91 -25.12 -13.39 -15.84
N LEU A 92 -25.45 -13.23 -17.12
CA LEU A 92 -24.79 -13.97 -18.19
C LEU A 92 -23.29 -13.65 -18.06
N PRO A 93 -22.41 -14.67 -18.02
CA PRO A 93 -20.98 -14.42 -18.00
C PRO A 93 -20.62 -13.58 -19.22
N LEU A 94 -19.91 -12.48 -19.00
CA LEU A 94 -19.37 -11.66 -20.07
C LEU A 94 -18.55 -12.58 -20.99
N MET A 95 -18.95 -12.67 -22.26
CA MET A 95 -18.32 -13.52 -23.26
C MET A 95 -16.81 -13.28 -23.27
N GLY A 96 -16.02 -14.28 -22.87
CA GLY A 96 -14.55 -14.20 -22.74
C GLY A 96 -13.99 -14.25 -21.31
N ALA A 97 -14.83 -14.11 -20.28
CA ALA A 97 -14.48 -14.44 -18.90
C ALA A 97 -15.16 -15.77 -18.55
N GLY A 98 -14.40 -16.87 -18.57
CA GLY A 98 -14.87 -18.14 -18.03
C GLY A 98 -15.41 -17.99 -16.61
N GLU A 99 -16.18 -18.99 -16.17
CA GLU A 99 -16.68 -19.08 -14.80
C GLU A 99 -15.49 -19.00 -13.84
N ARG A 100 -15.29 -17.83 -13.24
CA ARG A 100 -14.23 -17.60 -12.26
C ARG A 100 -14.84 -17.94 -10.91
N ASP A 101 -14.87 -19.22 -10.59
CA ASP A 101 -14.92 -19.65 -9.20
C ASP A 101 -13.84 -18.85 -8.46
N GLY A 102 -14.19 -18.17 -7.37
CA GLY A 102 -13.20 -17.46 -6.53
C GLY A 102 -12.12 -18.44 -6.03
N PRO A 103 -10.99 -18.02 -5.46
CA PRO A 103 -10.38 -16.71 -5.27
C PRO A 103 -9.45 -16.33 -6.44
N GLY A 104 -8.80 -15.17 -6.41
CA GLY A 104 -7.80 -14.68 -7.35
C GLY A 104 -6.67 -15.66 -7.67
N THR A 105 -6.96 -16.51 -8.66
CA THR A 105 -6.16 -17.54 -9.33
C THR A 105 -4.67 -17.23 -9.57
N ILE A 106 -3.87 -17.36 -8.51
CA ILE A 106 -2.72 -18.27 -8.49
C ILE A 106 -3.35 -19.63 -8.18
N GLY A 107 -3.28 -20.61 -9.08
CA GLY A 107 -4.08 -21.84 -8.97
C GLY A 107 -3.95 -22.49 -7.60
N HIS A 108 -5.05 -23.09 -7.11
CA HIS A 108 -5.12 -23.88 -5.87
C HIS A 108 -4.06 -25.00 -5.77
N GLU A 109 -3.26 -25.21 -6.82
CA GLU A 109 -2.20 -26.21 -6.98
C GLU A 109 -0.79 -25.61 -7.04
N THR A 110 -0.64 -24.27 -7.02
CA THR A 110 0.68 -23.65 -7.13
C THR A 110 1.41 -23.83 -5.81
N ARG A 111 2.47 -24.64 -5.84
CA ARG A 111 3.28 -24.93 -4.66
C ARG A 111 3.81 -23.64 -4.01
N PRO A 112 3.76 -23.50 -2.68
CA PRO A 112 4.23 -22.32 -1.97
C PRO A 112 5.64 -21.86 -2.37
N GLU A 113 6.54 -22.81 -2.64
CA GLU A 113 7.93 -22.53 -3.01
C GLU A 113 8.01 -21.81 -4.35
N VAL A 114 7.12 -22.11 -5.30
CA VAL A 114 7.07 -21.42 -6.60
C VAL A 114 6.65 -19.97 -6.41
N LEU A 115 5.72 -19.71 -5.50
CA LEU A 115 5.28 -18.35 -5.17
C LEU A 115 6.37 -17.56 -4.49
N ILE A 116 6.99 -18.13 -3.46
CA ILE A 116 8.11 -17.51 -2.76
C ILE A 116 9.21 -17.19 -3.76
N ASN A 117 9.65 -18.16 -4.57
CA ASN A 117 10.68 -17.93 -5.59
C ASN A 117 10.28 -16.80 -6.56
N THR A 118 9.05 -16.80 -7.06
CA THR A 118 8.59 -15.80 -8.04
C THR A 118 8.64 -14.39 -7.46
N TRP A 119 8.08 -14.19 -6.27
CA TRP A 119 7.99 -12.87 -5.65
C TRP A 119 9.32 -12.38 -5.10
N GLN A 120 10.13 -13.28 -4.53
CA GLN A 120 11.45 -12.93 -4.02
C GLN A 120 12.43 -12.62 -5.16
N SER A 121 12.38 -13.36 -6.27
CA SER A 121 13.24 -13.08 -7.44
C SER A 121 12.91 -11.75 -8.12
N MET A 122 11.65 -11.32 -8.09
CA MET A 122 11.24 -10.01 -8.61
C MET A 122 11.93 -8.85 -7.88
N ALA A 123 12.20 -9.01 -6.58
CA ALA A 123 12.84 -8.02 -5.73
C ALA A 123 14.37 -8.24 -5.62
N ALA A 124 14.97 -9.00 -6.55
CA ALA A 124 16.42 -9.20 -6.58
C ALA A 124 17.20 -7.89 -6.71
N GLY A 125 18.36 -7.82 -6.05
CA GLY A 125 19.18 -6.61 -5.98
C GLY A 125 18.53 -5.47 -5.20
N ALA A 126 17.59 -5.77 -4.28
CA ALA A 126 17.06 -4.77 -3.35
C ALA A 126 18.15 -4.36 -2.35
N SER A 127 18.23 -3.07 -2.03
CA SER A 127 19.28 -2.50 -1.18
C SER A 127 19.27 -2.98 0.29
N SER A 128 18.14 -3.51 0.77
CA SER A 128 18.02 -4.08 2.12
C SER A 128 16.86 -5.07 2.21
N PRO A 129 16.80 -5.93 3.25
CA PRO A 129 15.66 -6.82 3.49
C PRO A 129 14.34 -6.04 3.67
N ALA A 130 14.37 -4.88 4.34
CA ALA A 130 13.18 -4.02 4.49
C ALA A 130 12.70 -3.48 3.14
N ASN A 131 13.63 -3.04 2.29
CA ASN A 131 13.30 -2.57 0.94
C ASN A 131 12.75 -3.71 0.05
N ARG A 132 13.35 -4.90 0.11
CA ARG A 132 12.84 -6.10 -0.56
C ARG A 132 11.38 -6.36 -0.20
N ARG A 133 11.06 -6.29 1.10
CA ARG A 133 9.67 -6.48 1.57
C ARG A 133 8.72 -5.42 1.07
N PHE A 134 9.17 -4.17 0.99
CA PHE A 134 8.39 -3.07 0.42
C PHE A 134 8.06 -3.30 -1.06
N ILE A 135 9.07 -3.70 -1.85
CA ILE A 135 8.93 -4.01 -3.28
C ILE A 135 7.96 -5.17 -3.50
N ILE A 136 8.02 -6.22 -2.67
CA ILE A 136 7.11 -7.37 -2.75
C ILE A 136 5.66 -6.96 -2.55
N VAL A 137 5.37 -6.13 -1.52
CA VAL A 137 3.99 -5.63 -1.30
C VAL A 137 3.49 -4.84 -2.50
N CYS A 138 4.33 -3.97 -3.06
CA CYS A 138 3.97 -3.22 -4.28
C CYS A 138 3.63 -4.17 -5.43
N GLY A 139 4.44 -5.22 -5.64
CA GLY A 139 4.21 -6.18 -6.71
C GLY A 139 2.90 -6.97 -6.52
N VAL A 140 2.58 -7.35 -5.30
CA VAL A 140 1.33 -8.07 -4.98
C VAL A 140 0.09 -7.18 -5.16
N ILE A 141 0.16 -5.89 -4.81
CA ILE A 141 -0.92 -4.93 -5.12
C ILE A 141 -1.11 -4.84 -6.64
N LEU A 142 0.00 -4.81 -7.41
CA LEU A 142 -0.04 -4.72 -8.86
C LEU A 142 -0.57 -5.98 -9.55
N SER A 143 -0.41 -7.17 -8.98
CA SER A 143 -0.93 -8.42 -9.54
C SER A 143 -2.43 -8.65 -9.34
N SER A 144 -3.09 -7.85 -8.50
CA SER A 144 -4.55 -7.92 -8.38
C SER A 144 -5.21 -7.72 -9.75
N GLN A 145 -5.89 -8.74 -10.28
CA GLN A 145 -6.51 -8.73 -11.61
C GLN A 145 -5.52 -8.40 -12.76
N THR A 146 -4.25 -8.80 -12.61
CA THR A 146 -3.21 -8.62 -13.62
C THR A 146 -2.27 -9.82 -13.59
N LEU A 147 -1.80 -10.27 -14.74
CA LEU A 147 -0.85 -11.38 -14.81
C LEU A 147 0.42 -11.05 -14.01
N THR A 148 0.94 -12.03 -13.25
CA THR A 148 2.13 -11.85 -12.41
C THR A 148 3.32 -11.31 -13.21
N GLY A 149 3.55 -11.81 -14.44
CA GLY A 149 4.61 -11.30 -15.30
C GLY A 149 4.48 -9.81 -15.66
N THR A 150 3.25 -9.31 -15.82
CA THR A 150 2.99 -7.88 -16.05
C THR A 150 3.22 -7.07 -14.78
N ALA A 151 2.85 -7.60 -13.61
CA ALA A 151 3.16 -6.97 -12.32
C ALA A 151 4.67 -6.86 -12.08
N CYS A 152 5.44 -7.92 -12.37
CA CYS A 152 6.90 -7.89 -12.27
C CYS A 152 7.52 -6.85 -13.21
N LYS A 153 7.03 -6.73 -14.46
CA LYS A 153 7.47 -5.69 -15.40
C LYS A 153 7.17 -4.28 -14.88
N ALA A 154 6.00 -4.08 -14.28
CA ALA A 154 5.63 -2.79 -13.70
C ALA A 154 6.50 -2.43 -12.48
N ILE A 155 6.88 -3.41 -11.65
CA ILE A 155 7.84 -3.19 -10.56
C ILE A 155 9.21 -2.80 -11.11
N LYS A 156 9.70 -3.49 -12.15
CA LYS A 156 10.94 -3.09 -12.81
C LYS A 156 10.87 -1.65 -13.32
N ALA A 157 9.78 -1.27 -13.99
CA ALA A 157 9.58 0.10 -14.47
C ALA A 157 9.56 1.15 -13.33
N LEU A 158 8.95 0.82 -12.18
CA LEU A 158 8.99 1.69 -10.99
C LEU A 158 10.40 1.84 -10.42
N ARG A 159 11.17 0.75 -10.32
CA ARG A 159 12.57 0.77 -9.88
C ARG A 159 13.45 1.58 -10.82
N ASP A 160 13.28 1.39 -12.12
CA ASP A 160 14.03 2.12 -13.15
C ASP A 160 13.67 3.62 -13.12
N ALA A 161 12.41 3.97 -12.91
CA ALA A 161 11.98 5.37 -12.73
C ALA A 161 12.54 5.99 -11.44
N ALA A 162 12.59 5.24 -10.34
CA ALA A 162 13.19 5.71 -9.09
C ALA A 162 14.68 6.02 -9.26
N ARG A 163 15.42 5.15 -9.96
CA ARG A 163 16.83 5.37 -10.28
C ARG A 163 17.06 6.54 -11.22
N ALA A 164 16.18 6.73 -12.21
CA ALA A 164 16.24 7.88 -13.10
C ALA A 164 16.04 9.21 -12.34
N ASP A 165 15.26 9.20 -11.26
CA ASP A 165 15.06 10.35 -10.37
C ASP A 165 16.15 10.49 -9.29
N GLY A 166 17.17 9.61 -9.27
CA GLY A 166 18.31 9.67 -8.35
C GLY A 166 18.16 8.87 -7.05
N ALA A 167 17.10 8.07 -6.88
CA ALA A 167 17.00 7.12 -5.78
C ALA A 167 17.86 5.87 -6.06
N ASP A 168 18.37 5.22 -5.02
CA ASP A 168 19.14 3.97 -5.16
C ASP A 168 18.26 2.81 -5.69
N ASP A 169 17.05 2.71 -5.15
CA ASP A 169 16.03 1.75 -5.58
C ASP A 169 14.62 2.27 -5.28
N LEU A 170 13.59 1.46 -5.57
CA LEU A 170 12.21 1.78 -5.23
C LEU A 170 11.98 1.81 -3.72
N ASP A 171 12.01 3.00 -3.12
CA ASP A 171 11.81 3.19 -1.68
C ASP A 171 10.48 3.91 -1.34
N PRO A 172 10.02 3.83 -0.07
CA PRO A 172 8.77 4.46 0.35
C PRO A 172 8.75 5.99 0.24
N ALA A 173 9.89 6.66 0.43
CA ALA A 173 9.97 8.12 0.36
C ALA A 173 9.76 8.59 -1.09
N TRP A 174 10.47 7.99 -2.05
CA TRP A 174 10.29 8.27 -3.47
C TRP A 174 8.84 8.00 -3.91
N LEU A 175 8.32 6.79 -3.65
CA LEU A 175 7.00 6.39 -4.13
C LEU A 175 5.86 7.23 -3.51
N SER A 176 6.03 7.72 -2.29
CA SER A 176 5.04 8.59 -1.63
C SER A 176 4.98 10.00 -2.20
N ALA A 177 6.09 10.50 -2.76
CA ALA A 177 6.20 11.85 -3.32
C ALA A 177 6.04 11.86 -4.85
N LYS A 178 6.19 10.70 -5.51
CA LYS A 178 6.17 10.59 -6.97
C LYS A 178 4.80 10.95 -7.55
N GLU A 179 4.80 11.93 -8.44
CA GLU A 179 3.68 12.21 -9.34
C GLU A 179 3.71 11.29 -10.57
N GLY A 180 2.56 11.07 -11.20
CA GLY A 180 2.50 10.28 -12.44
C GLY A 180 2.80 8.79 -12.27
N VAL A 181 2.68 8.22 -11.06
CA VAL A 181 2.89 6.76 -10.83
C VAL A 181 2.06 5.92 -11.79
N ALA A 182 0.83 6.34 -12.09
CA ALA A 182 -0.06 5.64 -13.02
C ALA A 182 0.51 5.53 -14.44
N ASP A 183 1.29 6.50 -14.89
CA ASP A 183 1.92 6.50 -16.22
C ASP A 183 3.08 5.50 -16.28
N VAL A 184 3.86 5.41 -15.19
CA VAL A 184 4.94 4.41 -15.04
C VAL A 184 4.39 2.98 -15.07
N ILE A 185 3.23 2.74 -14.44
CA ILE A 185 2.56 1.43 -14.42
C ILE A 185 1.47 1.30 -15.50
N SER A 186 1.59 2.04 -16.60
CA SER A 186 0.54 2.14 -17.64
C SER A 186 0.08 0.81 -18.24
N MET A 187 0.95 -0.21 -18.21
CA MET A 187 0.71 -1.59 -18.66
C MET A 187 -0.20 -2.42 -17.74
N VAL A 188 -0.52 -1.93 -16.54
CA VAL A 188 -1.28 -2.67 -15.52
C VAL A 188 -2.77 -2.29 -15.59
N ASN A 189 -3.65 -3.29 -15.48
CA ASN A 189 -5.10 -3.05 -15.39
C ASN A 189 -5.43 -2.27 -14.11
N PHE A 190 -6.37 -1.33 -14.21
CA PHE A 190 -6.79 -0.45 -13.10
C PHE A 190 -5.65 0.41 -12.54
N ARG A 191 -4.69 0.81 -13.38
CA ARG A 191 -3.51 1.61 -13.02
C ARG A 191 -3.81 2.81 -12.12
N ASN A 192 -4.88 3.56 -12.37
CA ASN A 192 -5.21 4.75 -11.59
C ASN A 192 -5.54 4.42 -10.12
N ASN A 193 -6.28 3.33 -9.89
CA ASN A 193 -6.61 2.89 -8.52
C ASN A 193 -5.38 2.28 -7.85
N LYS A 194 -4.60 1.47 -8.58
CA LYS A 194 -3.38 0.86 -8.06
C LYS A 194 -2.32 1.90 -7.71
N ALA A 195 -2.13 2.93 -8.52
CA ALA A 195 -1.25 4.04 -8.20
C ALA A 195 -1.65 4.71 -6.87
N LYS A 196 -2.95 4.97 -6.65
CA LYS A 196 -3.46 5.49 -5.37
C LYS A 196 -3.19 4.54 -4.20
N PHE A 197 -3.31 3.22 -4.40
CA PHE A 197 -3.01 2.22 -3.38
C PHE A 197 -1.52 2.16 -3.04
N LEU A 198 -0.66 2.19 -4.06
CA LEU A 198 0.79 2.20 -3.90
C LEU A 198 1.27 3.44 -3.14
N VAL A 199 0.80 4.63 -3.53
CA VAL A 199 1.15 5.89 -2.84
C VAL A 199 0.65 5.86 -1.39
N ALA A 200 -0.58 5.38 -1.15
CA ALA A 200 -1.12 5.26 0.21
C ALA A 200 -0.32 4.26 1.06
N PHE A 201 0.08 3.13 0.49
CA PHE A 201 0.93 2.14 1.13
C PHE A 201 2.32 2.71 1.45
N ALA A 202 3.00 3.34 0.49
CA ALA A 202 4.28 4.01 0.69
C ALA A 202 4.22 5.06 1.79
N THR A 203 3.15 5.87 1.79
CA THR A 203 2.90 6.85 2.85
C THR A 203 2.75 6.19 4.22
N SER A 204 2.05 5.05 4.30
CA SER A 204 1.90 4.29 5.55
C SER A 204 3.24 3.74 6.04
N VAL A 205 4.05 3.15 5.16
CA VAL A 205 5.37 2.61 5.51
C VAL A 205 6.32 3.72 5.95
N LYS A 206 6.30 4.87 5.27
CA LYS A 206 7.06 6.07 5.66
C LYS A 206 6.70 6.53 7.08
N ARG A 207 5.40 6.60 7.42
CA ARG A 207 4.94 6.92 8.80
C ARG A 207 5.42 5.90 9.82
N CYS A 208 5.52 4.63 9.43
CA CYS A 208 6.02 3.54 10.27
C CYS A 208 7.56 3.43 10.27
N ARG A 209 8.28 4.44 9.78
CA ARG A 209 9.76 4.47 9.68
C ARG A 209 10.34 3.31 8.86
N GLY A 210 9.72 2.99 7.73
CA GLY A 210 10.19 1.93 6.83
C GLY A 210 9.71 0.52 7.19
N ARG A 211 8.98 0.35 8.29
CA ARG A 211 8.48 -0.97 8.72
C ARG A 211 7.26 -1.42 7.90
N VAL A 212 7.40 -2.58 7.27
CA VAL A 212 6.31 -3.29 6.59
C VAL A 212 5.64 -4.26 7.55
N ALA A 213 4.32 -4.39 7.48
CA ALA A 213 3.55 -5.32 8.30
C ALA A 213 4.05 -6.76 8.12
N GLU A 214 3.84 -7.59 9.14
CA GLU A 214 4.25 -9.01 9.12
C GLU A 214 3.06 -9.96 9.31
N SER A 215 1.99 -9.47 9.93
CA SER A 215 0.76 -10.22 10.18
C SER A 215 -0.26 -10.02 9.07
N THR A 216 -1.15 -10.99 8.92
CA THR A 216 -2.28 -10.92 7.99
C THR A 216 -3.16 -9.69 8.30
N GLU A 217 -3.41 -9.41 9.58
CA GLU A 217 -4.17 -8.26 10.05
C GLU A 217 -3.48 -6.94 9.68
N GLY A 218 -2.15 -6.89 9.80
CA GLY A 218 -1.37 -5.73 9.40
C GLY A 218 -1.46 -5.47 7.90
N TYR A 219 -1.39 -6.54 7.08
CA TYR A 219 -1.56 -6.42 5.62
C TYR A 219 -2.96 -5.98 5.22
N LEU A 220 -4.00 -6.45 5.91
CA LEU A 220 -5.38 -6.00 5.69
C LEU A 220 -5.58 -4.51 5.99
N GLY A 221 -4.70 -3.91 6.79
CA GLY A 221 -4.68 -2.46 7.02
C GLY A 221 -4.27 -1.63 5.78
N TYR A 222 -3.67 -2.25 4.77
CA TYR A 222 -3.24 -1.55 3.56
C TYR A 222 -4.39 -1.37 2.56
N LYS A 223 -4.51 -0.13 2.05
CA LYS A 223 -5.53 0.20 1.06
C LYS A 223 -5.31 -0.62 -0.22
N GLY A 224 -6.34 -1.34 -0.66
CA GLY A 224 -6.28 -2.19 -1.84
C GLY A 224 -5.81 -3.63 -1.58
N VAL A 225 -5.52 -3.99 -0.33
CA VAL A 225 -5.17 -5.35 0.08
C VAL A 225 -6.38 -6.05 0.68
N GLY A 226 -6.94 -7.01 -0.06
CA GLY A 226 -8.01 -7.90 0.43
C GLY A 226 -7.45 -9.15 1.13
N LYS A 227 -8.35 -10.01 1.64
CA LYS A 227 -8.00 -11.24 2.36
C LYS A 227 -7.06 -12.16 1.57
N GLU A 228 -7.30 -12.32 0.28
CA GLU A 228 -6.49 -13.16 -0.60
C GLU A 228 -5.06 -12.63 -0.74
N LEU A 229 -4.91 -11.32 -0.96
CA LEU A 229 -3.60 -10.68 -1.08
C LEU A 229 -2.85 -10.67 0.26
N ALA A 230 -3.57 -10.46 1.37
CA ALA A 230 -2.99 -10.55 2.70
C ALA A 230 -2.48 -11.97 3.02
N GLY A 231 -3.22 -13.00 2.63
CA GLY A 231 -2.79 -14.40 2.74
C GLY A 231 -1.55 -14.69 1.91
N LEU A 232 -1.51 -14.21 0.66
CA LEU A 232 -0.31 -14.32 -0.19
C LEU A 232 0.89 -13.60 0.43
N LEU A 233 0.71 -12.36 0.91
CA LEU A 233 1.78 -11.59 1.56
C LEU A 233 2.31 -12.27 2.82
N ARG A 234 1.43 -12.88 3.63
CA ARG A 234 1.84 -13.64 4.81
C ARG A 234 2.74 -14.82 4.47
N LEU A 235 2.54 -15.42 3.30
CA LEU A 235 3.33 -16.53 2.78
C LEU A 235 4.67 -16.07 2.20
N VAL A 236 4.67 -15.01 1.38
CA VAL A 236 5.86 -14.66 0.56
C VAL A 236 6.70 -13.52 1.13
N ASN A 237 6.21 -12.78 2.13
CA ASN A 237 6.80 -11.52 2.58
C ASN A 237 7.10 -11.48 4.09
N THR A 238 7.83 -12.47 4.59
CA THR A 238 8.30 -12.50 5.98
C THR A 238 9.71 -11.89 6.12
N ALA A 239 10.06 -11.41 7.31
CA ALA A 239 11.41 -10.90 7.58
C ALA A 239 12.51 -11.97 7.33
N PRO A 240 12.38 -13.21 7.85
CA PRO A 240 13.40 -14.24 7.63
C PRO A 240 13.60 -14.58 6.16
N LEU A 241 12.51 -14.64 5.37
CA LEU A 241 12.62 -14.90 3.93
C LEU A 241 13.35 -13.76 3.22
N ALA A 242 13.08 -12.51 3.57
CA ALA A 242 13.75 -11.38 2.94
C ALA A 242 15.26 -11.35 3.27
N GLU A 243 15.63 -11.67 4.50
CA GLU A 243 17.03 -11.77 4.96
C GLU A 243 17.77 -12.90 4.25
N GLU A 244 17.17 -14.10 4.21
CA GLU A 244 17.75 -15.28 3.53
C GLU A 244 18.07 -14.97 2.07
N TRP A 245 17.14 -14.32 1.36
CA TRP A 245 17.33 -13.99 -0.06
C TRP A 245 18.37 -12.91 -0.29
N CYS A 246 18.41 -11.88 0.56
CA CYS A 246 19.50 -10.89 0.51
C CYS A 246 20.86 -11.55 0.75
N GLN A 247 20.99 -12.44 1.73
CA GLN A 247 22.23 -13.15 2.00
C GLN A 247 22.64 -14.07 0.83
N LYS A 248 21.67 -14.78 0.25
CA LYS A 248 21.90 -15.65 -0.92
C LYS A 248 22.46 -14.88 -2.11
N GLU A 249 21.99 -13.65 -2.34
CA GLU A 249 22.49 -12.79 -3.42
C GLU A 249 23.91 -12.30 -3.17
N ILE A 250 24.24 -11.94 -1.92
CA ILE A 250 25.61 -11.56 -1.53
C ILE A 250 26.57 -12.73 -1.78
N ASN A 251 26.19 -13.93 -1.34
CA ASN A 251 27.00 -15.14 -1.48
C ASN A 251 27.20 -15.56 -2.96
N ASN A 252 26.25 -15.26 -3.84
CA ASN A 252 26.34 -15.61 -5.27
C ASN A 252 27.16 -14.60 -6.08
N THR A 253 27.46 -13.43 -5.51
CA THR A 253 28.19 -12.33 -6.20
C THR A 253 29.67 -12.27 -5.78
N SER A 254 30.05 -13.02 -4.73
CA SER A 254 31.42 -13.15 -4.23
C SER A 254 32.13 -14.33 -4.88
#